data_AF-A0A2E7SGV6-F1
#
_entry.id   AF-A0A2E7SGV6-F1
#
_cell.length_a   1.000
_cell.length_b   1.000
_cell.length_c   1.000
_cell.angle_alpha   90.00
_cell.angle_beta   90.00
_cell.angle_gamma   90.00
#
_symmetry.space_group_name_H-M   'P 1'
#
loop_
_entity.id
_entity.type
_entity.pdbx_description
1 polymer ?
#
loop_
_entity_poly.entity_id
_entity_poly.type
_entity_poly.pdbx_seq_one_letter_code
_entity_poly.pdbx_strand_id
1 'polypeptide(L)'
;RKSAMRIMCEEQRHGWQMAYVLCNYFGDHGIREAQKLLERNSSANPIRGEEDRPRLLGSFNEPIDHWLDFFMFTHFIDRDGKFQLKMLSTSSFKPLAASMGPMLKEESFHLGTGANGIRRIVTQGVIPCALIQKYVNKWVSTGLDLFGVDESTSAQWAYVYGIKGRYDEREADEPADRDHLNEASRMLYFEELNKEMERINARRKEGEPALFIPSDKFNRSVGKFQGKRHDLKGNPFEGNDKEWEQYLDEALPNDEDEAQLKEYFKEEWIQYREWKD
;
A
#
# COMPACT_ATOMS: atom_id res chain seq x y z
N ARG A 1 -6.24 -15.49 10.47
CA ARG A 1 -7.68 -15.72 10.16
C ARG A 1 -8.61 -14.70 10.84
N LYS A 2 -8.77 -14.67 12.18
CA LYS A 2 -9.63 -13.68 12.86
C LYS A 2 -9.29 -12.21 12.50
N SER A 3 -8.00 -11.85 12.50
CA SER A 3 -7.57 -10.51 12.08
C SER A 3 -7.96 -10.21 10.63
N ALA A 4 -7.73 -11.14 9.69
CA ALA A 4 -8.11 -10.94 8.29
C ALA A 4 -9.63 -10.74 8.11
N MET A 5 -10.47 -11.53 8.79
CA MET A 5 -11.93 -11.33 8.75
C MET A 5 -12.32 -9.95 9.30
N ARG A 6 -11.66 -9.51 10.38
CA ARG A 6 -11.86 -8.16 10.92
C ARG A 6 -11.51 -7.09 9.90
N ILE A 7 -10.34 -7.17 9.26
CA ILE A 7 -9.93 -6.22 8.21
C ILE A 7 -10.94 -6.21 7.06
N MET A 8 -11.40 -7.38 6.60
CA MET A 8 -12.40 -7.47 5.53
C MET A 8 -13.73 -6.77 5.89
N CYS A 9 -14.21 -6.90 7.13
CA CYS A 9 -15.38 -6.15 7.61
C CYS A 9 -15.07 -4.66 7.77
N GLU A 10 -13.86 -4.36 8.26
CA GLU A 10 -13.14 -3.09 8.30
C GLU A 10 -13.40 -2.29 7.01
N GLU A 11 -12.89 -2.85 5.90
CA GLU A 11 -12.88 -2.29 4.56
C GLU A 11 -14.26 -2.24 3.88
N GLN A 12 -15.11 -3.24 4.10
CA GLN A 12 -16.49 -3.17 3.60
C GLN A 12 -17.24 -1.98 4.21
N ARG A 13 -17.03 -1.74 5.51
CA ARG A 13 -17.61 -0.59 6.18
C ARG A 13 -16.98 0.72 5.71
N HIS A 14 -15.69 0.74 5.36
CA HIS A 14 -15.08 1.89 4.69
C HIS A 14 -15.77 2.24 3.37
N GLY A 15 -16.01 1.23 2.53
CA GLY A 15 -16.79 1.38 1.30
C GLY A 15 -18.21 1.89 1.56
N TRP A 16 -18.87 1.38 2.61
CA TRP A 16 -20.20 1.82 3.01
C TRP A 16 -20.21 3.29 3.47
N GLN A 17 -19.21 3.72 4.23
CA GLN A 17 -19.07 5.13 4.65
C GLN A 17 -18.92 6.07 3.44
N MET A 18 -18.14 5.67 2.42
CA MET A 18 -18.01 6.48 1.19
C MET A 18 -19.28 6.47 0.35
N ALA A 19 -19.95 5.32 0.23
CA ALA A 19 -21.26 5.24 -0.41
C ALA A 19 -22.30 6.13 0.30
N TYR A 20 -22.26 6.18 1.64
CA TYR A 20 -23.12 7.08 2.42
C TYR A 20 -22.87 8.55 2.06
N VAL A 21 -21.61 9.00 2.01
CA VAL A 21 -21.27 10.38 1.61
C VAL A 21 -21.77 10.68 0.19
N LEU A 22 -21.56 9.75 -0.75
CA LEU A 22 -22.02 9.91 -2.13
C LEU A 22 -23.55 10.04 -2.21
N CYS A 23 -24.28 9.06 -1.67
CA CYS A 23 -25.73 9.01 -1.77
C CYS A 23 -26.46 10.17 -1.07
N ASN A 24 -25.90 10.70 0.03
CA ASN A 24 -26.58 11.74 0.81
C ASN A 24 -26.27 13.17 0.33
N TYR A 25 -25.13 13.39 -0.32
CA TYR A 25 -24.66 14.75 -0.62
C TYR A 25 -24.45 15.04 -2.11
N PHE A 26 -24.56 14.04 -2.99
CA PHE A 26 -24.32 14.21 -4.43
C PHE A 26 -25.51 13.78 -5.33
N GLY A 27 -26.69 13.57 -4.75
CA GLY A 27 -27.92 13.24 -5.48
C GLY A 27 -27.79 12.03 -6.41
N ASP A 28 -28.46 12.07 -7.56
CA ASP A 28 -28.48 10.98 -8.55
C ASP A 28 -27.08 10.64 -9.11
N HIS A 29 -26.17 11.62 -9.14
CA HIS A 29 -24.78 11.37 -9.50
C HIS A 29 -24.07 10.55 -8.41
N GLY A 30 -24.25 10.91 -7.14
CA GLY A 30 -23.72 10.16 -6.00
C GLY A 30 -24.20 8.71 -5.96
N ILE A 31 -25.51 8.48 -6.18
CA ILE A 31 -26.09 7.13 -6.23
C ILE A 31 -25.42 6.29 -7.33
N ARG A 32 -25.25 6.87 -8.52
CA ARG A 32 -24.57 6.18 -9.64
C ARG A 32 -23.11 5.87 -9.34
N GLU A 33 -22.36 6.78 -8.71
CA GLU A 33 -20.98 6.49 -8.32
C GLU A 33 -20.89 5.41 -7.24
N ALA A 34 -21.80 5.41 -6.26
CA ALA A 34 -21.88 4.38 -5.23
C ALA A 34 -22.19 2.99 -5.83
N GLN A 35 -23.09 2.91 -6.81
CA GLN A 35 -23.36 1.67 -7.53
C GLN A 35 -22.10 1.13 -8.23
N LYS A 36 -21.33 1.99 -8.89
CA LYS A 36 -20.08 1.59 -9.55
C LYS A 36 -18.98 1.11 -8.58
N LEU A 37 -19.10 1.34 -7.28
CA LEU A 37 -18.18 0.76 -6.29
C LEU A 37 -18.37 -0.77 -6.16
N LEU A 38 -19.60 -1.23 -6.38
CA LEU A 38 -20.00 -2.65 -6.32
C LEU A 38 -19.75 -3.38 -7.65
N GLU A 39 -19.90 -2.67 -8.77
CA GLU A 39 -19.73 -3.23 -10.12
C GLU A 39 -18.25 -3.41 -10.52
N ARG A 40 -17.33 -2.74 -9.82
CA ARG A 40 -15.90 -2.90 -10.06
C ARG A 40 -15.36 -4.06 -9.26
N ASN A 41 -14.52 -4.86 -9.90
CA ASN A 41 -13.88 -6.04 -9.35
C ASN A 41 -12.37 -5.98 -9.59
N SER A 42 -11.56 -6.57 -8.72
CA SER A 42 -10.11 -6.63 -8.92
C SER A 42 -9.78 -7.47 -10.16
N SER A 43 -8.82 -7.02 -10.98
CA SER A 43 -8.34 -7.80 -12.13
C SER A 43 -7.78 -9.16 -11.72
N ALA A 44 -7.22 -9.27 -10.51
CA ALA A 44 -6.70 -10.52 -9.96
C ALA A 44 -7.79 -11.42 -9.34
N ASN A 45 -9.07 -11.03 -9.35
CA ASN A 45 -10.13 -11.87 -8.81
C ASN A 45 -10.35 -13.10 -9.73
N PRO A 46 -10.13 -14.35 -9.24
CA PRO A 46 -10.22 -15.55 -10.07
C PRO A 46 -11.63 -15.88 -10.55
N ILE A 47 -12.68 -15.28 -9.95
CA ILE A 47 -14.08 -15.46 -10.36
C ILE A 47 -14.63 -14.26 -11.13
N ARG A 48 -13.76 -13.35 -11.60
CA ARG A 48 -14.15 -12.16 -12.37
C ARG A 48 -14.79 -12.56 -13.72
N GLY A 49 -15.90 -11.93 -14.07
CA GLY A 49 -16.56 -12.08 -15.38
C GLY A 49 -15.99 -11.14 -16.45
N GLU A 50 -16.26 -11.41 -17.73
CA GLU A 50 -15.82 -10.56 -18.84
C GLU A 50 -16.36 -9.12 -18.76
N GLU A 51 -17.57 -8.94 -18.19
CA GLU A 51 -18.23 -7.64 -18.06
C GLU A 51 -17.75 -6.82 -16.85
N ASP A 52 -17.03 -7.44 -15.90
CA ASP A 52 -16.56 -6.78 -14.68
C ASP A 52 -15.51 -5.72 -15.02
N ARG A 53 -15.59 -4.54 -14.41
CA ARG A 53 -14.57 -3.49 -14.62
C ARG A 53 -13.48 -3.58 -13.54
N PRO A 54 -12.20 -3.36 -13.89
CA PRO A 54 -11.12 -3.40 -12.91
C PRO A 54 -11.28 -2.34 -11.82
N ARG A 55 -10.59 -2.51 -10.68
CA ARG A 55 -10.44 -1.44 -9.70
C ARG A 55 -9.68 -0.27 -10.32
N LEU A 56 -9.93 0.94 -9.84
CA LEU A 56 -9.43 2.17 -10.46
C LEU A 56 -7.91 2.33 -10.40
N LEU A 57 -7.29 1.87 -9.31
CA LEU A 57 -5.85 2.01 -9.09
C LEU A 57 -5.20 0.64 -9.22
N GLY A 58 -4.07 0.58 -9.95
CA GLY A 58 -3.36 -0.66 -10.27
C GLY A 58 -3.04 -1.50 -9.04
N SER A 59 -2.61 -0.87 -7.95
CA SER A 59 -2.26 -1.50 -6.67
C SER A 59 -3.36 -2.38 -6.06
N PHE A 60 -4.64 -2.05 -6.31
CA PHE A 60 -5.79 -2.85 -5.82
C PHE A 60 -6.24 -3.92 -6.82
N ASN A 61 -5.55 -4.04 -7.96
CA ASN A 61 -5.69 -5.12 -8.92
C ASN A 61 -4.56 -6.16 -8.83
N GLU A 62 -3.53 -5.90 -8.01
CA GLU A 62 -2.46 -6.86 -7.74
C GLU A 62 -3.01 -8.08 -6.97
N PRO A 63 -2.53 -9.29 -7.27
CA PRO A 63 -2.95 -10.50 -6.55
C PRO A 63 -2.44 -10.50 -5.11
N ILE A 64 -3.27 -11.05 -4.23
CA ILE A 64 -2.96 -11.32 -2.82
C ILE A 64 -3.25 -12.81 -2.60
N ASP A 65 -2.28 -13.65 -2.95
CA ASP A 65 -2.53 -15.10 -3.07
C ASP A 65 -2.26 -15.87 -1.78
N HIS A 66 -1.49 -15.27 -0.88
CA HIS A 66 -1.04 -15.94 0.33
C HIS A 66 -0.83 -14.97 1.51
N TRP A 67 -0.48 -15.52 2.68
CA TRP A 67 -0.36 -14.73 3.90
C TRP A 67 0.78 -13.71 3.88
N LEU A 68 1.88 -13.97 3.17
CA LEU A 68 2.97 -12.99 3.05
C LEU A 68 2.48 -11.72 2.33
N ASP A 69 1.90 -11.85 1.13
CA ASP A 69 1.20 -10.78 0.43
C ASP A 69 0.19 -10.05 1.31
N PHE A 70 -0.67 -10.78 2.03
CA PHE A 70 -1.64 -10.14 2.94
C PHE A 70 -0.96 -9.26 4.00
N PHE A 71 0.14 -9.72 4.60
CA PHE A 71 0.88 -8.92 5.58
C PHE A 71 1.64 -7.76 4.94
N MET A 72 2.16 -7.94 3.72
CA MET A 72 2.80 -6.85 2.97
C MET A 72 1.77 -5.80 2.55
N PHE A 73 0.63 -6.20 2.00
CA PHE A 73 -0.47 -5.33 1.61
C PHE A 73 -0.94 -4.48 2.79
N THR A 74 -1.26 -5.13 3.91
CA THR A 74 -1.71 -4.43 5.13
C THR A 74 -0.63 -3.60 5.80
N HIS A 75 0.65 -3.76 5.42
CA HIS A 75 1.74 -2.95 5.93
C HIS A 75 2.10 -1.75 5.02
N PHE A 76 2.02 -1.94 3.70
CA PHE A 76 2.46 -0.97 2.70
C PHE A 76 1.29 -0.26 2.02
N ILE A 77 0.24 -0.97 1.60
CA ILE A 77 -0.90 -0.40 0.85
C ILE A 77 -1.91 0.26 1.79
N ASP A 78 -2.34 -0.44 2.84
CA ASP A 78 -3.18 0.13 3.90
C ASP A 78 -2.52 1.38 4.52
N ARG A 79 -1.18 1.42 4.54
CA ARG A 79 -0.44 2.59 5.00
C ARG A 79 -0.60 3.79 4.07
N ASP A 80 -0.72 3.62 2.76
CA ASP A 80 -1.19 4.72 1.90
C ASP A 80 -2.59 5.17 2.34
N GLY A 81 -3.51 4.25 2.61
CA GLY A 81 -4.82 4.52 3.18
C GLY A 81 -4.77 5.48 4.38
N LYS A 82 -3.91 5.20 5.37
CA LYS A 82 -3.66 6.13 6.51
C LYS A 82 -3.30 7.54 6.04
N PHE A 83 -2.41 7.68 5.06
CA PHE A 83 -2.00 8.99 4.54
C PHE A 83 -3.14 9.70 3.82
N GLN A 84 -3.85 9.00 2.94
CA GLN A 84 -5.00 9.52 2.22
C GLN A 84 -6.10 9.98 3.18
N LEU A 85 -6.45 9.16 4.17
CA LEU A 85 -7.45 9.47 5.17
C LEU A 85 -7.03 10.65 6.06
N LYS A 86 -5.76 10.73 6.47
CA LYS A 86 -5.25 11.88 7.26
C LYS A 86 -5.36 13.18 6.46
N MET A 87 -4.95 13.17 5.20
CA MET A 87 -5.07 14.31 4.28
C MET A 87 -6.52 14.73 4.01
N LEU A 88 -7.44 13.76 3.88
CA LEU A 88 -8.86 14.05 3.69
C LEU A 88 -9.56 14.50 4.98
N SER A 89 -8.98 14.19 6.16
CA SER A 89 -9.53 14.60 7.46
C SER A 89 -9.48 16.11 7.68
N THR A 90 -8.79 16.86 6.81
CA THR A 90 -8.70 18.31 6.83
C THR A 90 -9.61 18.96 5.79
N SER A 91 -10.44 18.17 5.09
CA SER A 91 -11.36 18.67 4.07
C SER A 91 -12.32 19.73 4.63
N SER A 92 -12.56 20.78 3.86
CA SER A 92 -13.57 21.81 4.10
C SER A 92 -14.99 21.24 3.95
N PHE A 93 -15.13 20.14 3.19
CA PHE A 93 -16.38 19.40 3.10
C PHE A 93 -16.56 18.51 4.34
N LYS A 94 -17.19 19.08 5.36
CA LYS A 94 -17.35 18.47 6.70
C LYS A 94 -17.84 17.02 6.71
N PRO A 95 -18.83 16.58 5.90
CA PRO A 95 -19.25 15.18 5.87
C PRO A 95 -18.11 14.22 5.49
N LEU A 96 -17.27 14.57 4.52
CA LEU A 96 -16.11 13.77 4.14
C LEU A 96 -15.06 13.76 5.25
N ALA A 97 -14.67 14.92 5.78
CA ALA A 97 -13.69 15.00 6.86
C ALA A 97 -14.11 14.21 8.11
N ALA A 98 -15.40 14.27 8.46
CA ALA A 98 -15.96 13.55 9.61
C ALA A 98 -15.91 12.01 9.46
N SER A 99 -15.96 11.49 8.23
CA SER A 99 -15.84 10.06 7.97
C SER A 99 -14.42 9.53 8.20
N MET A 100 -13.38 10.37 8.04
CA MET A 100 -11.98 9.92 8.09
C MET A 100 -11.52 9.51 9.49
N GLY A 101 -11.98 10.20 10.54
CA GLY A 101 -11.54 9.95 11.91
C GLY A 101 -11.81 8.51 12.40
N PRO A 102 -13.04 7.99 12.26
CA PRO A 102 -13.33 6.58 12.54
C PRO A 102 -12.50 5.60 11.70
N MET A 103 -12.38 5.84 10.38
CA MET A 103 -11.60 4.98 9.48
C MET A 103 -10.13 4.91 9.90
N LEU A 104 -9.52 6.05 10.26
CA LEU A 104 -8.14 6.11 10.78
C LEU A 104 -7.94 5.26 12.05
N LYS A 105 -8.96 5.12 12.90
CA LYS A 105 -8.87 4.26 14.09
C LYS A 105 -8.81 2.78 13.69
N GLU A 106 -9.57 2.39 12.68
CA GLU A 106 -9.56 1.02 12.14
C GLU A 106 -8.28 0.72 11.38
N GLU A 107 -7.82 1.66 10.56
CA GLU A 107 -6.56 1.59 9.82
C GLU A 107 -5.38 1.24 10.75
N SER A 108 -5.37 1.78 11.98
CA SER A 108 -4.32 1.47 12.97
C SER A 108 -4.21 -0.04 13.28
N PHE A 109 -5.33 -0.77 13.25
CA PHE A 109 -5.36 -2.21 13.43
C PHE A 109 -4.82 -2.95 12.20
N HIS A 110 -5.05 -2.41 11.00
CA HIS A 110 -4.60 -2.99 9.74
C HIS A 110 -3.08 -2.90 9.64
N LEU A 111 -2.54 -1.69 9.82
CA LEU A 111 -1.10 -1.44 9.84
C LEU A 111 -0.38 -2.26 10.91
N GLY A 112 -1.01 -2.34 12.09
CA GLY A 112 -0.52 -3.17 13.19
C GLY A 112 -0.51 -4.66 12.83
N THR A 113 -1.51 -5.14 12.08
CA THR A 113 -1.58 -6.53 11.63
C THR A 113 -0.47 -6.84 10.63
N GLY A 114 -0.26 -6.00 9.63
CA GLY A 114 0.81 -6.16 8.64
C GLY A 114 2.20 -6.11 9.28
N ALA A 115 2.50 -5.04 10.03
CA ALA A 115 3.81 -4.87 10.66
C ALA A 115 4.15 -6.02 11.62
N ASN A 116 3.20 -6.45 12.46
CA ASN A 116 3.43 -7.59 13.36
C ASN A 116 3.50 -8.93 12.62
N GLY A 117 2.77 -9.09 11.52
CA GLY A 117 2.84 -10.26 10.66
C GLY A 117 4.25 -10.46 10.11
N ILE A 118 4.79 -9.45 9.45
CA ILE A 118 6.15 -9.47 8.89
C ILE A 118 7.19 -9.71 9.99
N ARG A 119 7.10 -9.00 11.12
CA ARG A 119 8.00 -9.23 12.27
C ARG A 119 8.00 -10.67 12.74
N ARG A 120 6.83 -11.31 12.82
CA ARG A 120 6.70 -12.71 13.27
C ARG A 120 7.26 -13.70 12.25
N ILE A 121 7.18 -13.40 10.97
CA ILE A 121 7.81 -14.21 9.90
C ILE A 121 9.33 -14.10 10.01
N VAL A 122 9.86 -12.88 10.08
CA VAL A 122 11.29 -12.60 10.21
C VAL A 122 11.87 -13.17 11.52
N THR A 123 11.10 -13.13 12.61
CA THR A 123 11.48 -13.74 13.91
C THR A 123 11.57 -15.26 13.81
N GLN A 124 10.66 -15.87 13.04
CA GLN A 124 10.63 -17.32 12.86
C GLN A 124 11.80 -17.78 12.01
N GLY A 125 12.08 -17.07 10.90
CA GLY A 125 13.26 -17.28 10.06
C GLY A 125 13.21 -18.51 9.16
N VAL A 126 12.03 -19.09 8.95
CA VAL A 126 11.84 -20.21 7.99
C VAL A 126 11.84 -19.68 6.55
N ILE A 127 11.16 -18.56 6.30
CA ILE A 127 11.19 -17.88 5.00
C ILE A 127 12.44 -17.00 4.95
N PRO A 128 13.38 -17.21 4.01
CA PRO A 128 14.62 -16.45 3.92
C PRO A 128 14.36 -14.95 3.70
N CYS A 129 15.17 -14.08 4.30
CA CYS A 129 15.01 -12.63 4.14
C CYS A 129 15.23 -12.18 2.70
N ALA A 130 16.05 -12.90 1.93
CA ALA A 130 16.23 -12.62 0.49
C ALA A 130 14.90 -12.78 -0.29
N LEU A 131 14.13 -13.82 0.01
CA LEU A 131 12.80 -14.03 -0.60
C LEU A 131 11.81 -12.96 -0.10
N ILE A 132 11.80 -12.67 1.21
CA ILE A 132 10.96 -11.60 1.79
C ILE A 132 11.26 -10.24 1.12
N GLN A 133 12.53 -9.95 0.82
CA GLN A 133 12.95 -8.70 0.18
C GLN A 133 12.30 -8.51 -1.20
N LYS A 134 12.14 -9.57 -1.99
CA LYS A 134 11.44 -9.49 -3.29
C LYS A 134 10.00 -8.99 -3.12
N TYR A 135 9.27 -9.50 -2.12
CA TYR A 135 7.92 -9.02 -1.81
C TYR A 135 7.91 -7.60 -1.24
N VAL A 136 8.92 -7.19 -0.46
CA VAL A 136 9.09 -5.79 -0.08
C VAL A 136 9.25 -4.91 -1.33
N ASN A 137 10.05 -5.34 -2.29
CA ASN A 137 10.29 -4.61 -3.54
C ASN A 137 8.98 -4.41 -4.35
N LYS A 138 8.20 -5.48 -4.50
CA LYS A 138 6.86 -5.47 -5.13
C LYS A 138 5.95 -4.45 -4.42
N TRP A 139 5.70 -4.64 -3.13
CA TRP A 139 4.64 -3.90 -2.44
C TRP A 139 5.00 -2.43 -2.13
N VAL A 140 6.29 -2.11 -1.94
CA VAL A 140 6.73 -0.71 -1.77
C VAL A 140 6.55 0.09 -3.06
N SER A 141 7.00 -0.44 -4.20
CA SER A 141 6.87 0.27 -5.49
C SER A 141 5.39 0.52 -5.83
N THR A 142 4.55 -0.51 -5.65
CA THR A 142 3.09 -0.43 -5.79
C THR A 142 2.44 0.58 -4.83
N GLY A 143 2.93 0.69 -3.59
CA GLY A 143 2.42 1.66 -2.61
C GLY A 143 2.79 3.11 -2.97
N LEU A 144 4.00 3.35 -3.47
CA LEU A 144 4.46 4.69 -3.85
C LEU A 144 3.68 5.29 -5.02
N ASP A 145 3.18 4.46 -5.92
CA ASP A 145 2.37 4.88 -7.07
C ASP A 145 0.98 5.40 -6.68
N LEU A 146 0.46 5.03 -5.49
CA LEU A 146 -0.86 5.48 -5.00
C LEU A 146 -0.92 6.99 -4.71
N PHE A 147 0.24 7.63 -4.52
CA PHE A 147 0.32 9.07 -4.33
C PHE A 147 0.11 9.86 -5.63
N GLY A 148 0.02 9.21 -6.79
CA GLY A 148 -0.25 9.86 -8.07
C GLY A 148 1.01 10.48 -8.71
N VAL A 149 0.80 11.31 -9.72
CA VAL A 149 1.89 11.97 -10.47
C VAL A 149 2.52 13.10 -9.67
N ASP A 150 3.80 13.36 -9.93
CA ASP A 150 4.52 14.55 -9.48
C ASP A 150 3.96 15.81 -10.16
N GLU A 151 4.16 16.98 -9.55
CA GLU A 151 3.74 18.28 -10.09
C GLU A 151 2.25 18.32 -10.51
N SER A 152 1.38 17.74 -9.66
CA SER A 152 -0.01 17.50 -10.00
C SER A 152 -0.89 18.74 -9.84
N THR A 153 -1.37 19.29 -10.96
CA THR A 153 -2.37 20.37 -10.97
C THR A 153 -3.68 19.96 -10.28
N SER A 154 -4.10 18.69 -10.41
CA SER A 154 -5.29 18.19 -9.71
C SER A 154 -5.11 18.20 -8.19
N ALA A 155 -3.93 17.83 -7.68
CA ALA A 155 -3.64 17.91 -6.24
C ALA A 155 -3.58 19.37 -5.76
N GLN A 156 -2.94 20.25 -6.55
CA GLN A 156 -2.87 21.68 -6.31
C GLN A 156 -4.28 22.29 -6.14
N TRP A 157 -5.19 22.02 -7.07
CA TRP A 157 -6.56 22.53 -7.00
C TRP A 157 -7.39 21.89 -5.89
N ALA A 158 -7.20 20.59 -5.61
CA ALA A 158 -7.84 19.95 -4.47
C ALA A 158 -7.44 20.61 -3.14
N TYR A 159 -6.18 21.03 -3.00
CA TYR A 159 -5.70 21.79 -1.85
C TYR A 159 -6.28 23.20 -1.80
N VAL A 160 -6.23 23.94 -2.93
CA VAL A 160 -6.75 25.33 -3.01
C VAL A 160 -8.25 25.40 -2.72
N TYR A 161 -9.04 24.43 -3.18
CA TYR A 161 -10.47 24.34 -2.88
C TYR A 161 -10.77 23.74 -1.49
N GLY A 162 -9.74 23.39 -0.73
CA GLY A 162 -9.87 22.80 0.60
C GLY A 162 -10.46 21.39 0.61
N ILE A 163 -10.42 20.65 -0.50
CA ILE A 163 -10.94 19.28 -0.57
C ILE A 163 -10.00 18.32 0.16
N LYS A 164 -8.69 18.50 0.05
CA LYS A 164 -7.66 17.61 0.62
C LYS A 164 -6.44 18.44 1.04
N GLY A 165 -6.04 18.37 2.31
CA GLY A 165 -4.86 19.06 2.82
C GLY A 165 -3.58 18.23 2.67
N ARG A 166 -2.46 18.77 3.19
CA ARG A 166 -1.23 17.98 3.38
C ARG A 166 -1.40 16.95 4.49
N TYR A 167 -0.50 15.96 4.51
CA TYR A 167 -0.52 14.93 5.56
C TYR A 167 -0.29 15.52 6.97
N ASP A 168 0.52 16.56 7.07
CA ASP A 168 0.90 17.26 8.30
C ASP A 168 0.24 18.64 8.42
N GLU A 169 -0.89 18.87 7.74
CA GLU A 169 -1.53 20.20 7.65
C GLU A 169 -1.86 20.84 9.01
N ARG A 170 -2.07 20.05 10.06
CA ARG A 170 -2.39 20.54 11.41
C ARG A 170 -1.14 20.82 12.24
N GLU A 171 -0.01 20.25 11.83
CA GLU A 171 1.25 20.27 12.56
C GLU A 171 2.30 21.18 11.90
N ALA A 172 2.17 21.44 10.59
CA ALA A 172 3.10 22.24 9.82
C ALA A 172 2.97 23.74 10.13
N ASP A 173 4.09 24.37 10.50
CA ASP A 173 4.18 25.82 10.70
C ASP A 173 4.44 26.58 9.39
N GLU A 174 4.94 25.88 8.36
CA GLU A 174 5.29 26.44 7.05
C GLU A 174 4.18 26.23 6.01
N PRO A 175 3.98 27.17 5.07
CA PRO A 175 3.02 27.03 3.99
C PRO A 175 3.28 25.78 3.13
N ALA A 176 2.21 25.21 2.58
CA ALA A 176 2.31 24.12 1.60
C ALA A 176 2.99 24.60 0.32
N ASP A 177 4.00 23.87 -0.15
CA ASP A 177 4.38 23.90 -1.55
C ASP A 177 3.30 23.18 -2.35
N ARG A 178 2.48 23.97 -3.04
CA ARG A 178 1.26 23.48 -3.70
C ARG A 178 1.55 22.70 -4.97
N ASP A 179 2.73 22.89 -5.54
CA ASP A 179 3.14 22.23 -6.77
C ASP A 179 3.64 20.81 -6.46
N HIS A 180 4.09 20.54 -5.23
CA HIS A 180 4.71 19.25 -4.84
C HIS A 180 3.95 18.50 -3.73
N LEU A 181 2.62 18.63 -3.64
CA LEU A 181 1.80 18.03 -2.58
C LEU A 181 1.82 16.50 -2.54
N ASN A 182 1.80 15.86 -3.72
CA ASN A 182 1.83 14.40 -3.82
C ASN A 182 3.20 13.88 -3.41
N GLU A 183 4.26 14.52 -3.87
CA GLU A 183 5.65 14.20 -3.56
C GLU A 183 5.94 14.35 -2.09
N ALA A 184 5.54 15.47 -1.47
CA ALA A 184 5.69 15.69 -0.04
C ALA A 184 5.04 14.56 0.78
N SER A 185 3.81 14.17 0.42
CA SER A 185 3.11 13.09 1.11
C SER A 185 3.76 11.72 0.87
N ARG A 186 4.21 11.46 -0.37
CA ARG A 186 4.93 10.23 -0.75
C ARG A 186 6.25 10.09 0.01
N MET A 187 6.99 11.19 0.20
CA MET A 187 8.26 11.20 0.93
C MET A 187 8.06 10.93 2.42
N LEU A 188 7.05 11.54 3.04
CA LEU A 188 6.71 11.24 4.44
C LEU A 188 6.31 9.76 4.63
N TYR A 189 5.58 9.19 3.67
CA TYR A 189 5.27 7.77 3.63
C TYR A 189 6.55 6.93 3.51
N PHE A 190 7.43 7.27 2.59
CA PHE A 190 8.69 6.58 2.36
C PHE A 190 9.60 6.60 3.60
N GLU A 191 9.70 7.74 4.29
CA GLU A 191 10.44 7.85 5.55
C GLU A 191 9.82 7.01 6.67
N GLU A 192 8.48 6.95 6.75
CA GLU A 192 7.78 6.09 7.70
C GLU A 192 8.07 4.61 7.44
N LEU A 193 8.09 4.18 6.18
CA LEU A 193 8.46 2.81 5.81
C LEU A 193 9.88 2.46 6.24
N ASN A 194 10.85 3.36 6.04
CA ASN A 194 12.23 3.13 6.45
C ASN A 194 12.33 2.91 7.97
N LYS A 195 11.65 3.74 8.77
CA LYS A 195 11.58 3.59 10.23
C LYS A 195 10.90 2.29 10.65
N GLU A 196 9.86 1.85 9.95
CA GLU A 196 9.23 0.55 10.23
C GLU A 196 10.14 -0.62 9.88
N MET A 197 10.92 -0.50 8.80
CA MET A 197 11.85 -1.55 8.37
C MET A 197 12.99 -1.76 9.37
N GLU A 198 13.47 -0.72 10.04
CA GLU A 198 14.42 -0.84 11.17
C GLU A 198 13.84 -1.74 12.27
N ARG A 199 12.57 -1.52 12.62
CA ARG A 199 11.89 -2.27 13.68
C ARG A 199 11.59 -3.72 13.28
N ILE A 200 11.40 -3.98 11.99
CA ILE A 200 11.28 -5.34 11.43
C ILE A 200 12.63 -6.05 11.50
N ASN A 201 13.70 -5.40 11.04
CA ASN A 201 15.06 -5.94 11.09
C ASN A 201 15.55 -6.25 12.50
N ALA A 202 15.09 -5.52 13.52
CA ALA A 202 15.46 -5.78 14.92
C ALA A 202 15.08 -7.19 15.43
N ARG A 203 14.24 -7.94 14.70
CA ARG A 203 13.85 -9.31 15.03
C ARG A 203 14.42 -10.37 14.08
N ARG A 204 15.29 -9.96 13.15
CA ARG A 204 15.89 -10.84 12.16
C ARG A 204 16.83 -11.85 12.82
N LYS A 205 16.85 -13.08 12.29
CA LYS A 205 17.83 -14.10 12.69
C LYS A 205 19.25 -13.65 12.38
N GLU A 206 20.19 -14.08 13.21
CA GLU A 206 21.61 -13.86 12.96
C GLU A 206 22.04 -14.54 11.64
N GLY A 207 22.89 -13.87 10.87
CA GLY A 207 23.36 -14.35 9.55
C GLY A 207 22.46 -14.00 8.36
N GLU A 208 21.18 -13.68 8.58
CA GLU A 208 20.29 -13.24 7.50
C GLU A 208 20.65 -11.82 7.00
N PRO A 209 20.47 -11.52 5.70
CA PRO A 209 20.67 -10.19 5.14
C PRO A 209 19.62 -9.21 5.65
N ALA A 210 19.98 -7.93 5.78
CA ALA A 210 19.04 -6.90 6.18
C ALA A 210 18.00 -6.64 5.10
N LEU A 211 16.73 -6.57 5.53
CA LEU A 211 15.65 -6.07 4.70
C LEU A 211 15.78 -4.54 4.56
N PHE A 212 15.40 -3.98 3.42
CA PHE A 212 15.44 -2.56 3.16
C PHE A 212 14.26 -2.11 2.31
N ILE A 213 13.93 -0.82 2.38
CA ILE A 213 12.95 -0.21 1.48
C ILE A 213 13.67 0.13 0.17
N PRO A 214 13.25 -0.38 -1.01
CA PRO A 214 13.88 -0.03 -2.27
C PRO A 214 13.75 1.46 -2.54
N SER A 215 14.60 2.00 -3.41
CA SER A 215 14.52 3.38 -3.88
C SER A 215 13.12 3.76 -4.35
N ASP A 216 12.72 5.01 -4.08
CA ASP A 216 11.46 5.60 -4.53
C ASP A 216 11.35 5.74 -6.07
N LYS A 217 12.45 5.45 -6.78
CA LYS A 217 12.56 5.42 -8.25
C LYS A 217 12.39 4.03 -8.84
N PHE A 218 12.52 2.98 -8.02
CA PHE A 218 12.50 1.60 -8.49
C PHE A 218 11.08 1.19 -8.89
N ASN A 219 10.96 0.54 -10.06
CA ASN A 219 9.74 -0.10 -10.55
C ASN A 219 8.46 0.75 -10.45
N ARG A 220 8.54 2.01 -10.86
CA ARG A 220 7.43 2.97 -10.80
C ARG A 220 6.55 2.87 -12.05
N SER A 221 5.24 2.80 -11.86
CA SER A 221 4.22 2.86 -12.91
C SER A 221 3.56 4.23 -13.02
N VAL A 222 3.78 5.14 -12.06
CA VAL A 222 3.21 6.49 -12.03
C VAL A 222 4.29 7.54 -11.75
N GLY A 223 4.16 8.71 -12.38
CA GLY A 223 4.98 9.89 -12.09
C GLY A 223 6.29 9.96 -12.88
N LYS A 224 7.21 10.80 -12.42
CA LYS A 224 8.47 11.18 -13.10
C LYS A 224 9.40 10.01 -13.42
N PHE A 225 9.29 8.92 -12.68
CA PHE A 225 10.08 7.71 -12.85
C PHE A 225 9.35 6.59 -13.61
N GLN A 226 8.12 6.82 -14.05
CA GLN A 226 7.38 5.87 -14.88
C GLN A 226 8.18 5.50 -16.12
N GLY A 227 8.35 4.19 -16.34
CA GLY A 227 9.09 3.65 -17.49
C GLY A 227 10.60 3.89 -17.46
N LYS A 228 11.15 4.54 -16.43
CA LYS A 228 12.59 4.72 -16.26
C LYS A 228 13.18 3.57 -15.46
N ARG A 229 14.30 3.03 -15.94
CA ARG A 229 14.98 1.91 -15.29
C ARG A 229 15.95 2.42 -14.23
N HIS A 230 15.61 2.19 -12.98
CA HIS A 230 16.51 2.41 -11.84
C HIS A 230 16.62 1.13 -11.04
N ASP A 231 17.81 0.82 -10.55
CA ASP A 231 18.04 -0.31 -9.65
C ASP A 231 17.37 -0.08 -8.28
N LEU A 232 17.40 -1.09 -7.42
CA LEU A 232 16.86 -1.05 -6.05
C LEU A 232 17.47 0.07 -5.17
N LYS A 233 18.62 0.64 -5.56
CA LYS A 233 19.31 1.75 -4.87
C LYS A 233 19.03 3.10 -5.52
N GLY A 234 18.31 3.13 -6.65
CA GLY A 234 17.95 4.36 -7.37
C GLY A 234 18.98 4.84 -8.37
N ASN A 235 19.98 4.02 -8.71
CA ASN A 235 20.93 4.31 -9.78
C ASN A 235 20.28 4.01 -11.14
N PRO A 236 20.50 4.83 -12.18
CA PRO A 236 20.09 4.48 -13.54
C PRO A 236 20.66 3.12 -13.96
N PHE A 237 19.82 2.27 -14.55
CA PHE A 237 20.25 0.98 -15.08
C PHE A 237 20.81 1.14 -16.50
N GLU A 238 22.03 0.67 -16.75
CA GLU A 238 22.75 0.86 -18.02
C GLU A 238 22.67 -0.34 -18.98
N GLY A 239 22.02 -1.44 -18.58
CA GLY A 239 21.87 -2.64 -19.40
C GLY A 239 20.75 -2.58 -20.45
N ASN A 240 20.73 -3.59 -21.32
CA ASN A 240 19.71 -3.76 -22.36
C ASN A 240 18.38 -4.30 -21.80
N ASP A 241 17.36 -4.42 -22.66
CA ASP A 241 16.01 -4.86 -22.28
C ASP A 241 15.99 -6.24 -21.61
N LYS A 242 16.76 -7.20 -22.15
CA LYS A 242 16.84 -8.55 -21.60
C LYS A 242 17.52 -8.57 -20.23
N GLU A 243 18.58 -7.78 -20.07
CA GLU A 243 19.28 -7.63 -18.78
C GLU A 243 18.37 -6.96 -17.74
N TRP A 244 17.53 -6.02 -18.16
CA TRP A 244 16.54 -5.40 -17.28
C TRP A 244 15.42 -6.36 -16.88
N GLU A 245 14.90 -7.16 -17.82
CA GLU A 245 13.90 -8.20 -17.52
C GLU A 245 14.46 -9.24 -16.54
N GLN A 246 15.70 -9.70 -16.76
CA GLN A 246 16.38 -10.59 -15.83
C GLN A 246 16.57 -9.93 -14.45
N TYR A 247 16.97 -8.66 -14.42
CA TYR A 247 17.11 -7.93 -13.16
C TYR A 247 15.78 -7.84 -12.40
N LEU A 248 14.67 -7.60 -13.10
CA LEU A 248 13.34 -7.58 -12.50
C LEU A 248 12.93 -8.96 -11.97
N ASP A 249 13.21 -10.03 -12.70
CA ASP A 249 12.95 -11.42 -12.26
C ASP A 249 13.75 -11.79 -10.99
N GLU A 250 14.98 -11.27 -10.87
CA GLU A 250 15.80 -11.42 -9.67
C GLU A 250 15.33 -10.52 -8.50
N ALA A 251 14.75 -9.35 -8.79
CA ALA A 251 14.39 -8.35 -7.78
C ALA A 251 12.94 -8.43 -7.29
N LEU A 252 12.03 -9.02 -8.07
CA LEU A 252 10.60 -9.15 -7.77
C LEU A 252 10.21 -10.63 -7.67
N PRO A 253 9.10 -10.98 -6.99
CA PRO A 253 8.66 -12.37 -6.90
C PRO A 253 8.31 -12.93 -8.28
N ASN A 254 8.78 -14.13 -8.58
CA ASN A 254 8.48 -14.89 -9.80
C ASN A 254 7.82 -16.24 -9.50
N ASP A 255 7.53 -17.03 -10.54
CA ASP A 255 6.83 -18.32 -10.38
C ASP A 255 7.60 -19.35 -9.53
N GLU A 256 8.94 -19.30 -9.55
CA GLU A 256 9.78 -20.16 -8.72
C GLU A 256 9.71 -19.74 -7.24
N ASP A 257 9.77 -18.44 -6.98
CA ASP A 257 9.58 -17.87 -5.64
C ASP A 257 8.22 -18.26 -5.05
N GLU A 258 7.15 -18.17 -5.86
CA GLU A 258 5.79 -18.57 -5.47
C GLU A 258 5.69 -20.07 -5.16
N ALA A 259 6.36 -20.92 -5.96
CA ALA A 259 6.43 -22.35 -5.71
C ALA A 259 7.19 -22.67 -4.41
N GLN A 260 8.33 -22.00 -4.19
CA GLN A 260 9.14 -22.16 -2.99
C GLN A 260 8.38 -21.71 -1.72
N LEU A 261 7.68 -20.57 -1.81
CA LEU A 261 6.92 -20.03 -0.69
C LEU A 261 5.78 -20.97 -0.25
N LYS A 262 5.16 -21.69 -1.18
CA LYS A 262 4.17 -22.75 -0.86
C LYS A 262 4.76 -23.89 -0.04
N GLU A 263 6.03 -24.24 -0.25
CA GLU A 263 6.71 -25.25 0.56
C GLU A 263 6.98 -24.72 1.97
N TYR A 264 7.47 -23.48 2.11
CA TYR A 264 7.67 -22.87 3.43
C TYR A 264 6.35 -22.79 4.23
N PHE A 265 5.23 -22.50 3.57
CA PHE A 265 3.93 -22.45 4.26
C PHE A 265 3.45 -23.79 4.84
N LYS A 266 4.08 -24.92 4.48
CA LYS A 266 3.82 -26.24 5.10
C LYS A 266 4.56 -26.41 6.44
N GLU A 267 5.57 -25.59 6.70
CA GLU A 267 6.34 -25.58 7.94
C GLU A 267 5.74 -24.62 8.99
N GLU A 268 6.36 -24.53 10.15
CA GLU A 268 6.06 -23.46 11.12
C GLU A 268 6.71 -22.15 10.66
N TRP A 269 6.16 -21.53 9.61
CA TRP A 269 6.74 -20.38 8.91
C TRP A 269 6.58 -19.01 9.60
N ILE A 270 5.73 -18.96 10.64
CA ILE A 270 5.47 -17.74 11.41
C ILE A 270 5.44 -18.05 12.90
N GLN A 271 5.98 -17.14 13.71
CA GLN A 271 5.88 -17.26 15.17
C GLN A 271 4.42 -17.18 15.61
N TYR A 272 3.75 -18.30 15.89
CA TYR A 272 2.35 -18.31 16.32
C TYR A 272 2.17 -17.62 17.68
N ARG A 273 1.03 -16.95 17.86
CA ARG A 273 0.70 -16.32 19.15
C ARG A 273 0.11 -17.39 20.06
N GLU A 274 0.69 -17.53 21.24
CA GLU A 274 0.02 -18.18 22.36
C GLU A 274 -1.09 -17.26 22.86
N TRP A 275 -2.34 -17.71 22.75
CA TRP A 275 -3.44 -17.05 23.42
C TRP A 275 -3.44 -17.58 24.85
N LYS A 276 -3.33 -16.68 25.83
CA LYS A 276 -3.67 -17.05 27.20
C LYS A 276 -5.18 -17.26 27.25
N ASP A 277 -5.59 -18.41 27.77
CA ASP A 277 -6.99 -18.74 28.04
C ASP A 277 -7.67 -17.66 28.91
#